data_AF-A0A2W6BXN2-F1
#
_entry.id   AF-A0A2W6BXN2-F1
#
_cell.length_a   1.000
_cell.length_b   1.000
_cell.length_c   1.000
_cell.angle_alpha   90.00
_cell.angle_beta   90.00
_cell.angle_gamma   90.00
#
_symmetry.space_group_name_H-M   'P 1'
#
loop_
_entity.id
_entity.type
_entity.pdbx_description
1 polymer ?
#
loop_
_entity_poly.entity_id
_entity_poly.type
_entity_poly.pdbx_seq_one_letter_code
_entity_poly.pdbx_strand_id
1 'polypeptide(L)'
;MCPSLPPVSAEDLVTSVLTSKVPALGGTVTVHNALGLPALPGVAAPLSRPESTLRVWSDGQGHDRLALPSRGGEQVFIDDGTTLWRYDSSSRTATALEHGAAPDHQHPPMADPAHTAQELVGDLRKCSGVTVDGTGTVAGRPVYQLVLTPAPTERTLLRGVRVAVDSATRVPLQLTVLTNGSPDPALQIGFSDLTLGAQDPALFHFTPPAGVRVERPESSKPPGQHDGDMIHTQGDGWDTVVLGQLPPRQPGARNDPVALIQRIGHPTSGAWGQGWVVQTAVGTVVLTSDGRVAAGAVPQQVLDEALAR
;
A
#
# COMPACT_ATOMS: atom_id res chain seq x y z
N MET A 1 -28.07 -4.81 11.09
CA MET A 1 -27.78 -5.95 11.99
C MET A 1 -26.62 -6.71 11.39
N CYS A 2 -25.63 -7.12 12.19
CA CYS A 2 -24.54 -7.94 11.69
C CYS A 2 -25.05 -9.34 11.32
N PRO A 3 -24.58 -9.95 10.23
CA PRO A 3 -25.02 -11.28 9.82
C PRO A 3 -24.56 -12.34 10.84
N SER A 4 -25.44 -13.29 11.15
CA SER A 4 -25.07 -14.46 11.97
C SER A 4 -24.35 -15.46 11.09
N LEU A 5 -23.05 -15.62 11.31
CA LEU A 5 -22.20 -16.58 10.59
C LEU A 5 -21.71 -17.67 11.56
N PRO A 6 -21.38 -18.87 11.05
CA PRO A 6 -20.73 -19.91 11.86
C PRO A 6 -19.44 -19.38 12.49
N PRO A 7 -19.14 -19.74 13.75
CA PRO A 7 -17.89 -19.34 14.39
C PRO A 7 -16.69 -19.91 13.62
N VAL A 8 -15.61 -19.14 13.57
CA VAL A 8 -14.33 -19.52 12.96
C VAL A 8 -13.21 -19.04 13.88
N SER A 9 -12.18 -19.86 14.07
CA SER A 9 -11.01 -19.42 14.83
C SER A 9 -10.20 -18.40 14.02
N ALA A 10 -9.38 -17.59 14.71
CA ALA A 10 -8.51 -16.62 14.06
C ALA A 10 -7.52 -17.29 13.10
N GLU A 11 -6.87 -18.38 13.55
CA GLU A 11 -5.89 -19.12 12.76
C GLU A 11 -6.51 -19.82 11.55
N ASP A 12 -7.70 -20.41 11.71
CA ASP A 12 -8.43 -21.00 10.58
C ASP A 12 -8.82 -19.93 9.57
N LEU A 13 -9.25 -18.75 10.04
CA LEU A 13 -9.61 -17.64 9.16
C LEU A 13 -8.40 -17.13 8.40
N VAL A 14 -7.25 -16.90 9.07
CA VAL A 14 -5.99 -16.52 8.41
C VAL A 14 -5.58 -17.57 7.39
N THR A 15 -5.57 -18.85 7.77
CA THR A 15 -5.21 -19.94 6.85
C THR A 15 -6.13 -19.96 5.63
N SER A 16 -7.44 -19.75 5.83
CA SER A 16 -8.41 -19.68 4.74
C SER A 16 -8.17 -18.47 3.82
N VAL A 17 -7.78 -17.31 4.36
CA VAL A 17 -7.41 -16.13 3.57
C VAL A 17 -6.18 -16.42 2.71
N LEU A 18 -5.12 -16.96 3.31
CA LEU A 18 -3.84 -17.21 2.63
C LEU A 18 -3.91 -18.30 1.55
N THR A 19 -4.89 -19.20 1.65
CA THR A 19 -5.11 -20.28 0.68
C THR A 19 -6.27 -20.01 -0.28
N SER A 20 -7.02 -18.92 -0.05
CA SER A 20 -8.13 -18.54 -0.92
C SER A 20 -7.63 -18.07 -2.28
N LYS A 21 -8.36 -18.48 -3.32
CA LYS A 21 -8.14 -17.99 -4.68
C LYS A 21 -9.10 -16.85 -4.93
N VAL A 22 -8.59 -15.73 -5.43
CA VAL A 22 -9.42 -14.61 -5.85
C VAL A 22 -10.27 -15.08 -7.03
N PRO A 23 -11.61 -15.11 -6.92
CA PRO A 23 -12.48 -15.49 -8.02
C PRO A 23 -12.53 -14.35 -9.05
N ALA A 24 -13.02 -14.67 -10.25
CA ALA A 24 -13.42 -13.64 -11.19
C ALA A 24 -14.40 -12.66 -10.52
N LEU A 25 -14.10 -11.37 -10.61
CA LEU A 25 -14.85 -10.31 -9.95
C LEU A 25 -14.77 -8.99 -10.70
N GLY A 26 -15.75 -8.13 -10.46
CA GLY A 26 -15.79 -6.75 -10.95
C GLY A 26 -16.47 -5.88 -9.91
N GLY A 27 -15.97 -4.68 -9.66
CA GLY A 27 -16.54 -3.82 -8.63
C GLY A 27 -15.93 -2.45 -8.52
N THR A 28 -16.43 -1.70 -7.56
CA THR A 28 -15.96 -0.35 -7.21
C THR A 28 -15.37 -0.37 -5.81
N VAL A 29 -14.10 0.01 -5.70
CA VAL A 29 -13.41 0.16 -4.42
C VAL A 29 -13.32 1.65 -4.08
N THR A 30 -13.57 1.97 -2.82
CA THR A 30 -13.35 3.30 -2.26
C THR A 30 -12.14 3.30 -1.36
N VAL A 31 -11.42 4.42 -1.38
CA VAL A 31 -10.25 4.68 -0.55
C VAL A 31 -10.54 5.93 0.25
N HIS A 32 -10.68 5.77 1.56
CA HIS A 32 -10.72 6.87 2.52
C HIS A 32 -9.36 6.99 3.18
N ASN A 33 -8.73 8.13 2.99
CA ASN A 33 -7.37 8.40 3.40
C ASN A 33 -7.34 9.59 4.37
N ALA A 34 -7.20 9.27 5.65
CA ALA A 34 -7.02 10.22 6.74
C ALA A 34 -5.59 10.13 7.31
N LEU A 35 -4.62 9.70 6.50
CA LEU A 35 -3.22 9.57 6.92
C LEU A 35 -2.60 10.92 7.31
N GLY A 36 -3.20 12.03 6.89
CA GLY A 36 -2.66 13.37 7.10
C GLY A 36 -1.42 13.64 6.25
N LEU A 37 -1.26 12.91 5.14
CA LEU A 37 -0.15 13.11 4.22
C LEU A 37 -0.23 14.52 3.61
N PRO A 38 0.85 15.32 3.66
CA PRO A 38 0.91 16.56 2.91
C PRO A 38 0.83 16.26 1.41
N ALA A 39 0.45 17.26 0.60
CA ALA A 39 0.45 17.11 -0.85
C ALA A 39 1.89 16.94 -1.37
N LEU A 40 2.33 15.69 -1.51
CA LEU A 40 3.67 15.34 -1.95
C LEU A 40 3.68 14.98 -3.44
N PRO A 41 4.58 15.58 -4.25
CA PRO A 41 4.86 15.08 -5.58
C PRO A 41 5.34 13.62 -5.50
N GLY A 42 4.78 12.74 -6.33
CA GLY A 42 5.19 11.33 -6.39
C GLY A 42 4.38 10.35 -5.52
N VAL A 43 3.48 10.83 -4.65
CA VAL A 43 2.48 9.94 -4.03
C VAL A 43 1.47 9.54 -5.09
N ALA A 44 1.47 8.25 -5.44
CA ALA A 44 0.56 7.71 -6.44
C ALA A 44 -0.91 7.87 -6.00
N ALA A 45 -1.80 8.15 -6.96
CA ALA A 45 -3.21 7.89 -6.74
C ALA A 45 -3.39 6.39 -6.42
N PRO A 46 -4.29 6.01 -5.49
CA PRO A 46 -5.37 6.79 -4.89
C PRO A 46 -5.03 7.54 -3.58
N LEU A 47 -3.82 7.36 -3.03
CA LEU A 47 -3.44 7.87 -1.70
C LEU A 47 -3.09 9.37 -1.68
N SER A 48 -3.15 10.06 -2.82
CA SER A 48 -2.91 11.50 -2.93
C SER A 48 -4.14 12.36 -2.62
N ARG A 49 -5.32 11.74 -2.39
CA ARG A 49 -6.58 12.44 -2.08
C ARG A 49 -7.19 11.88 -0.79
N PRO A 50 -7.98 12.68 -0.05
CA PRO A 50 -8.72 12.19 1.11
C PRO A 50 -9.72 11.10 0.77
N GLU A 51 -10.30 11.20 -0.43
CA GLU A 51 -11.22 10.20 -0.96
C GLU A 51 -10.92 9.95 -2.44
N SER A 52 -10.90 8.68 -2.80
CA SER A 52 -10.72 8.22 -4.18
C SER A 52 -11.59 7.01 -4.42
N THR A 53 -12.07 6.89 -5.66
CA THR A 53 -12.80 5.72 -6.14
C THR A 53 -12.01 5.09 -7.26
N LEU A 54 -11.99 3.77 -7.32
CA LEU A 54 -11.38 3.01 -8.41
C LEU A 54 -12.25 1.82 -8.76
N ARG A 55 -12.20 1.46 -10.04
CA ARG A 55 -12.91 0.29 -10.56
C ARG A 55 -11.91 -0.83 -10.77
N VAL A 56 -12.28 -2.03 -10.35
CA VAL A 56 -11.41 -3.21 -10.33
C VAL A 56 -12.13 -4.33 -11.04
N TRP A 57 -11.40 -5.06 -11.89
CA TRP A 57 -11.84 -6.29 -12.51
C TRP A 57 -10.72 -7.31 -12.44
N SER A 58 -11.08 -8.56 -12.17
CA SER A 58 -10.19 -9.72 -12.22
C SER A 58 -10.92 -10.88 -12.88
N ASP A 59 -10.22 -11.69 -13.67
CA ASP A 59 -10.76 -12.96 -14.15
C ASP A 59 -10.44 -14.15 -13.21
N GLY A 60 -9.71 -13.91 -12.13
CA GLY A 60 -9.26 -14.93 -11.18
C GLY A 60 -8.18 -15.87 -11.71
N GLN A 61 -7.59 -15.57 -12.87
CA GLN A 61 -6.52 -16.34 -13.52
C GLN A 61 -5.23 -15.53 -13.70
N GLY A 62 -5.13 -14.37 -13.05
CA GLY A 62 -3.98 -13.47 -13.14
C GLY A 62 -4.12 -12.39 -14.22
N HIS A 63 -5.32 -12.18 -14.75
CA HIS A 63 -5.62 -11.01 -15.55
C HIS A 63 -6.45 -10.01 -14.75
N ASP A 64 -5.97 -8.78 -14.68
CA ASP A 64 -6.57 -7.75 -13.85
C ASP A 64 -6.64 -6.41 -14.57
N ARG A 65 -7.64 -5.61 -14.22
CA ARG A 65 -7.78 -4.23 -14.68
C ARG A 65 -8.18 -3.33 -13.54
N LEU A 66 -7.46 -2.21 -13.40
CA LEU A 66 -7.86 -1.11 -12.55
C LEU A 66 -8.02 0.16 -13.34
N ALA A 67 -9.08 0.90 -13.04
CA ALA A 67 -9.33 2.22 -13.60
C ALA A 67 -9.52 3.24 -12.48
N LEU A 68 -8.66 4.26 -12.48
CA LEU A 68 -8.63 5.37 -11.53
C LEU A 68 -9.07 6.66 -12.26
N PRO A 69 -10.27 7.19 -11.97
CA PRO A 69 -10.67 8.50 -12.45
C PRO A 69 -9.75 9.62 -11.92
N SER A 70 -9.35 10.52 -12.80
CA SER A 70 -8.56 11.71 -12.47
C SER A 70 -9.26 12.99 -12.92
N ARG A 71 -8.82 14.15 -12.42
CA ARG A 71 -9.46 15.46 -12.72
C ARG A 71 -9.42 15.86 -14.21
N GLY A 72 -8.60 15.20 -15.03
CA GLY A 72 -8.45 15.52 -16.46
C GLY A 72 -8.29 14.29 -17.36
N GLY A 73 -8.63 13.10 -16.87
CA GLY A 73 -8.41 11.84 -17.58
C GLY A 73 -8.62 10.62 -16.70
N GLU A 74 -8.15 9.47 -17.17
CA GLU A 74 -8.18 8.21 -16.46
C GLU A 74 -6.77 7.62 -16.44
N GLN A 75 -6.39 7.07 -15.29
CA GLN A 75 -5.23 6.20 -15.19
C GLN A 75 -5.73 4.76 -15.15
N VAL A 76 -5.16 3.91 -16.00
CA VAL A 76 -5.55 2.51 -16.11
C VAL A 76 -4.34 1.63 -15.89
N PHE A 77 -4.50 0.58 -15.10
CA PHE A 77 -3.54 -0.50 -14.93
C PHE A 77 -4.18 -1.77 -15.49
N ILE A 78 -3.46 -2.52 -16.31
CA ILE A 78 -3.95 -3.78 -16.89
C ILE A 78 -2.82 -4.79 -16.76
N ASP A 79 -3.06 -5.89 -16.07
CA ASP A 79 -2.22 -7.08 -16.14
C ASP A 79 -2.88 -8.05 -17.13
N ASP A 80 -2.20 -8.31 -18.25
CA ASP A 80 -2.66 -9.25 -19.27
C ASP A 80 -2.10 -10.66 -19.08
N GLY A 81 -1.46 -10.93 -17.93
CA GLY A 81 -0.87 -12.21 -17.56
C GLY A 81 0.58 -12.37 -18.05
N THR A 82 1.06 -11.42 -18.84
CA THR A 82 2.46 -11.37 -19.30
C THR A 82 3.10 -10.01 -19.10
N THR A 83 2.30 -8.95 -19.23
CA THR A 83 2.72 -7.57 -19.20
C THR A 83 1.78 -6.77 -18.31
N LEU A 84 2.36 -6.05 -17.35
CA LEU A 84 1.67 -5.00 -16.62
C LEU A 84 1.76 -3.69 -17.39
N TRP A 85 0.61 -3.26 -17.90
CA TRP A 85 0.43 -1.97 -18.56
C TRP A 85 -0.03 -0.92 -17.57
N ARG A 86 0.55 0.27 -17.66
CA ARG A 86 0.05 1.48 -17.01
C ARG A 86 -0.17 2.55 -18.06
N TYR A 87 -1.40 3.01 -18.22
CA TYR A 87 -1.77 4.06 -19.15
C TYR A 87 -2.28 5.29 -18.42
N ASP A 88 -1.81 6.47 -18.81
CA ASP A 88 -2.30 7.76 -18.35
C ASP A 88 -2.88 8.53 -19.54
N SER A 89 -4.20 8.74 -19.54
CA SER A 89 -4.88 9.38 -20.66
C SER A 89 -4.61 10.89 -20.76
N SER A 90 -4.21 11.54 -19.66
CA SER A 90 -3.94 12.98 -19.63
C SER A 90 -2.63 13.32 -20.32
N SER A 91 -1.61 12.47 -20.12
CA SER A 91 -0.30 12.59 -20.76
C SER A 91 -0.18 11.81 -22.06
N ARG A 92 -1.15 10.94 -22.39
CA ARG A 92 -1.11 10.00 -23.52
C ARG A 92 0.16 9.15 -23.53
N THR A 93 0.53 8.66 -22.35
CA THR A 93 1.71 7.80 -22.14
C THR A 93 1.26 6.44 -21.62
N ALA A 94 1.83 5.37 -22.16
CA ALA A 94 1.71 4.02 -21.63
C ALA A 94 3.09 3.52 -21.19
N THR A 95 3.18 2.87 -20.04
CA THR A 95 4.35 2.11 -19.59
C THR A 95 4.00 0.63 -19.68
N ALA A 96 4.88 -0.20 -20.22
CA ALA A 96 4.70 -1.65 -20.27
C ALA A 96 5.84 -2.34 -19.53
N LEU A 97 5.51 -3.20 -18.58
CA LEU A 97 6.45 -3.93 -17.73
C LEU A 97 6.17 -5.44 -17.86
N GLU A 98 7.09 -6.16 -18.49
CA GLU A 98 6.98 -7.62 -18.62
C GLU A 98 7.16 -8.29 -17.25
N HIS A 99 6.40 -9.35 -16.97
CA HIS A 99 6.61 -10.15 -15.77
C HIS A 99 8.03 -10.74 -15.76
N GLY A 100 8.72 -10.63 -14.61
CA GLY A 100 10.12 -11.05 -14.45
C GLY A 100 11.16 -10.04 -14.93
N ALA A 101 10.76 -8.92 -15.55
CA ALA A 101 11.66 -7.82 -15.91
C ALA A 101 11.84 -6.78 -14.78
N ALA A 102 11.01 -6.82 -13.75
CA ALA A 102 10.94 -5.82 -12.68
C ALA A 102 11.72 -6.27 -11.42
N PRO A 103 12.52 -5.39 -10.79
CA PRO A 103 12.88 -5.58 -9.39
C PRO A 103 11.64 -5.45 -8.50
N ASP A 104 11.58 -6.23 -7.42
CA ASP A 104 10.43 -6.50 -6.54
C ASP A 104 9.69 -5.24 -6.03
N HIS A 105 10.35 -4.08 -6.01
CA HIS A 105 9.84 -2.82 -5.46
C HIS A 105 9.18 -1.88 -6.49
N GLN A 106 9.03 -2.29 -7.75
CA GLN A 106 8.40 -1.46 -8.80
C GLN A 106 7.05 -1.98 -9.30
N HIS A 107 6.56 -3.12 -8.79
CA HIS A 107 5.18 -3.51 -9.02
C HIS A 107 4.27 -2.49 -8.31
N PRO A 108 3.33 -1.83 -9.01
CA PRO A 108 2.21 -1.20 -8.34
C PRO A 108 1.51 -2.29 -7.52
N PRO A 109 1.45 -2.20 -6.19
CA PRO A 109 0.84 -3.21 -5.31
C PRO A 109 -0.70 -3.16 -5.39
N MET A 110 -1.23 -2.91 -6.58
CA MET A 110 -2.61 -2.54 -6.81
C MET A 110 -3.24 -3.27 -7.97
N ALA A 111 -2.51 -4.08 -8.76
CA ALA A 111 -3.12 -4.86 -9.85
C ALA A 111 -4.22 -5.80 -9.33
N ASP A 112 -4.06 -6.34 -8.11
CA ASP A 112 -5.13 -7.05 -7.41
C ASP A 112 -5.14 -6.64 -5.91
N PRO A 113 -6.05 -5.74 -5.50
CA PRO A 113 -6.17 -5.32 -4.10
C PRO A 113 -6.49 -6.47 -3.14
N ALA A 114 -7.17 -7.51 -3.62
CA ALA A 114 -7.49 -8.67 -2.80
C ALA A 114 -6.25 -9.52 -2.53
N HIS A 115 -5.44 -9.76 -3.57
CA HIS A 115 -4.16 -10.47 -3.42
C HIS A 115 -3.19 -9.71 -2.51
N THR A 116 -3.03 -8.40 -2.74
CA THR A 116 -2.17 -7.57 -1.87
C THR A 116 -2.63 -7.60 -0.41
N ALA A 117 -3.95 -7.62 -0.15
CA ALA A 117 -4.46 -7.77 1.21
C ALA A 117 -4.18 -9.16 1.80
N GLN A 118 -4.20 -10.23 1.01
CA GLN A 118 -3.80 -11.58 1.45
C GLN A 118 -2.32 -11.61 1.85
N GLU A 119 -1.43 -11.05 1.02
CA GLU A 119 0.00 -10.94 1.31
C GLU A 119 0.26 -10.17 2.60
N LEU A 120 -0.41 -9.02 2.77
CA LEU A 120 -0.31 -8.21 3.98
C LEU A 120 -0.74 -8.98 5.23
N VAL A 121 -1.87 -9.70 5.18
CA VAL A 121 -2.28 -10.59 6.28
C VAL A 121 -1.19 -11.62 6.55
N GLY A 122 -0.60 -12.16 5.48
CA GLY A 122 0.47 -13.13 5.55
C GLY A 122 1.73 -12.62 6.24
N ASP A 123 2.11 -11.37 6.01
CA ASP A 123 3.28 -10.78 6.63
C ASP A 123 3.00 -10.32 8.06
N LEU A 124 1.90 -9.60 8.28
CA LEU A 124 1.56 -9.09 9.60
C LEU A 124 1.29 -10.20 10.61
N ARG A 125 0.74 -11.36 10.20
CA ARG A 125 0.51 -12.49 11.14
C ARG A 125 1.79 -12.92 11.88
N LYS A 126 2.97 -12.74 11.27
CA LYS A 126 4.25 -13.19 11.82
C LYS A 126 4.65 -12.41 13.07
N CYS A 127 4.12 -11.19 13.22
CA CYS A 127 4.45 -10.27 14.30
C CYS A 127 3.20 -9.69 15.01
N SER A 128 2.02 -10.27 14.81
CA SER A 128 0.77 -9.74 15.35
C SER A 128 0.03 -10.74 16.21
N GLY A 129 -0.66 -10.25 17.24
CA GLY A 129 -1.80 -10.96 17.81
C GLY A 129 -2.95 -10.98 16.79
N VAL A 130 -3.58 -12.14 16.60
CA VAL A 130 -4.65 -12.31 15.61
C VAL A 130 -5.95 -12.69 16.32
N THR A 131 -7.03 -11.97 16.00
CA THR A 131 -8.36 -12.22 16.57
C THR A 131 -9.46 -12.09 15.51
N VAL A 132 -10.62 -12.69 15.78
CA VAL A 132 -11.84 -12.48 14.99
C VAL A 132 -12.82 -11.65 15.82
N ASP A 133 -13.03 -10.41 15.42
CA ASP A 133 -13.87 -9.41 16.07
C ASP A 133 -15.30 -9.44 15.51
N GLY A 134 -15.89 -10.64 15.49
CA GLY A 134 -17.25 -10.85 15.01
C GLY A 134 -17.42 -10.75 13.48
N THR A 135 -18.57 -10.21 13.07
CA THR A 135 -19.04 -10.23 11.67
C THR A 135 -19.59 -8.88 11.23
N GLY A 136 -19.62 -8.66 9.93
CA GLY A 136 -20.11 -7.41 9.34
C GLY A 136 -20.63 -7.59 7.93
N THR A 137 -20.72 -6.49 7.19
CA THR A 137 -21.10 -6.50 5.77
C THR A 137 -20.24 -5.53 4.99
N VAL A 138 -19.74 -5.95 3.82
CA VAL A 138 -19.00 -5.12 2.86
C VAL A 138 -19.57 -5.39 1.47
N ALA A 139 -19.89 -4.32 0.72
CA ALA A 139 -20.54 -4.42 -0.59
C ALA A 139 -21.75 -5.40 -0.62
N GLY A 140 -22.58 -5.37 0.43
CA GLY A 140 -23.74 -6.27 0.58
C GLY A 140 -23.40 -7.73 0.94
N ARG A 141 -22.13 -8.08 1.11
CA ARG A 141 -21.68 -9.44 1.42
C ARG A 141 -21.35 -9.63 2.90
N PRO A 142 -21.76 -10.74 3.53
CA PRO A 142 -21.43 -11.02 4.92
C PRO A 142 -19.95 -11.38 5.09
N VAL A 143 -19.28 -10.74 6.04
CA VAL A 143 -17.83 -10.88 6.29
C VAL A 143 -17.52 -11.25 7.73
N TYR A 144 -16.39 -11.93 7.93
CA TYR A 144 -15.70 -12.01 9.22
C TYR A 144 -14.77 -10.81 9.39
N GLN A 145 -14.63 -10.29 10.61
CA GLN A 145 -13.70 -9.20 10.89
C GLN A 145 -12.42 -9.75 11.53
N LEU A 146 -11.38 -9.95 10.74
CA LEU A 146 -10.06 -10.31 11.22
C LEU A 146 -9.36 -9.06 11.76
N VAL A 147 -8.77 -9.11 12.94
CA VAL A 147 -8.01 -8.00 13.53
C VAL A 147 -6.61 -8.48 13.89
N LEU A 148 -5.62 -7.79 13.33
CA LEU A 148 -4.20 -7.99 13.60
C LEU A 148 -3.71 -6.81 14.44
N THR A 149 -3.18 -7.09 15.63
CA THR A 149 -2.71 -6.07 16.57
C THR A 149 -1.23 -6.27 16.88
N PRO A 150 -0.46 -5.18 17.06
CA PRO A 150 0.89 -5.26 17.59
C PRO A 150 0.91 -5.91 18.97
N ALA A 151 2.05 -6.48 19.36
CA ALA A 151 2.30 -6.92 20.71
C ALA A 151 2.30 -5.71 21.67
N PRO A 152 1.88 -5.86 22.94
CA PRO A 152 1.82 -4.74 23.90
C PRO A 152 3.18 -4.05 24.16
N THR A 153 4.28 -4.72 23.82
CA THR A 153 5.65 -4.21 23.98
C THR A 153 6.13 -3.39 22.78
N GLU A 154 5.48 -3.50 21.62
CA GLU A 154 5.90 -2.79 20.40
C GLU A 154 5.54 -1.31 20.48
N ARG A 155 6.48 -0.47 20.07
CA ARG A 155 6.35 1.00 20.15
C ARG A 155 5.88 1.57 18.81
N THR A 156 4.60 1.37 18.50
CA THR A 156 3.99 1.79 17.22
C THR A 156 2.89 2.85 17.38
N LEU A 157 2.69 3.67 16.35
CA LEU A 157 1.54 4.58 16.22
C LEU A 157 0.25 3.83 15.87
N LEU A 158 0.37 2.59 15.39
CA LEU A 158 -0.75 1.79 14.94
C LEU A 158 -1.39 1.05 16.12
N ARG A 159 -2.72 1.07 16.18
CA ARG A 159 -3.50 0.22 17.07
C ARG A 159 -3.68 -1.18 16.48
N GLY A 160 -3.69 -1.28 15.16
CA GLY A 160 -3.82 -2.54 14.44
C GLY A 160 -4.42 -2.36 13.05
N VAL A 161 -4.54 -3.47 12.35
CA VAL A 161 -5.17 -3.57 11.03
C VAL A 161 -6.38 -4.48 11.14
N ARG A 162 -7.53 -4.02 10.66
CA ARG A 162 -8.75 -4.82 10.51
C ARG A 162 -8.94 -5.19 9.05
N VAL A 163 -9.23 -6.45 8.80
CA VAL A 163 -9.51 -7.01 7.47
C VAL A 163 -10.89 -7.64 7.47
N ALA A 164 -11.77 -7.16 6.60
CA ALA A 164 -13.07 -7.78 6.36
C ALA A 164 -12.91 -8.92 5.35
N VAL A 165 -13.15 -10.15 5.78
CA VAL A 165 -12.96 -11.37 4.97
C VAL A 165 -14.31 -11.92 4.55
N ASP A 166 -14.55 -12.08 3.24
CA ASP A 166 -15.80 -12.64 2.73
C ASP A 166 -16.07 -14.02 3.34
N SER A 167 -17.28 -14.23 3.85
CA SER A 167 -17.60 -15.49 4.53
C SER A 167 -17.70 -16.69 3.58
N ALA A 168 -17.96 -16.45 2.29
CA ALA A 168 -18.10 -17.51 1.29
C ALA A 168 -16.80 -17.78 0.53
N THR A 169 -16.14 -16.73 0.02
CA THR A 169 -14.92 -16.88 -0.80
C THR A 169 -13.63 -16.83 0.01
N ARG A 170 -13.68 -16.33 1.25
CA ARG A 170 -12.51 -16.07 2.12
C ARG A 170 -11.55 -15.01 1.59
N VAL A 171 -11.98 -14.25 0.59
CA VAL A 171 -11.21 -13.14 0.01
C VAL A 171 -11.36 -11.88 0.88
N PRO A 172 -10.27 -11.14 1.13
CA PRO A 172 -10.35 -9.82 1.76
C PRO A 172 -11.14 -8.82 0.90
N LEU A 173 -12.15 -8.19 1.49
CA LEU A 173 -13.00 -7.19 0.81
C LEU A 173 -12.76 -5.76 1.29
N GLN A 174 -12.19 -5.59 2.48
CA GLN A 174 -11.83 -4.28 3.02
C GLN A 174 -10.63 -4.39 3.97
N LEU A 175 -9.69 -3.47 3.82
CA LEU A 175 -8.61 -3.19 4.73
C LEU A 175 -8.92 -1.91 5.52
N THR A 176 -8.60 -1.89 6.81
CA THR A 176 -8.75 -0.71 7.67
C THR A 176 -7.56 -0.60 8.61
N VAL A 177 -6.83 0.52 8.52
CA VAL A 177 -5.69 0.84 9.40
C VAL A 177 -6.17 1.73 10.53
N LEU A 178 -5.93 1.30 11.76
CA LEU A 178 -6.35 1.97 12.99
C LEU A 178 -5.13 2.51 13.72
N THR A 179 -5.23 3.72 14.26
CA THR A 179 -4.15 4.40 14.99
C THR A 179 -4.49 4.54 16.47
N ASN A 180 -3.46 4.73 17.28
CA ASN A 180 -3.64 5.09 18.69
C ASN A 180 -4.15 6.53 18.79
N GLY A 181 -5.07 6.79 19.73
CA GLY A 181 -5.60 8.14 19.99
C GLY A 181 -6.78 8.59 19.11
N SER A 182 -7.22 7.78 18.14
CA SER A 182 -8.41 8.06 17.32
C SER A 182 -9.34 6.84 17.24
N PRO A 183 -10.68 7.01 17.36
CA PRO A 183 -11.63 5.96 17.03
C PRO A 183 -11.75 5.76 15.51
N ASP A 184 -11.53 6.82 14.72
CA ASP A 184 -11.68 6.82 13.27
C ASP A 184 -10.46 6.19 12.58
N PRO A 185 -10.65 5.47 11.46
CA PRO A 185 -9.56 4.84 10.73
C PRO A 185 -8.67 5.88 10.04
N ALA A 186 -7.36 5.64 10.06
CA ALA A 186 -6.40 6.47 9.34
C ALA A 186 -6.39 6.15 7.83
N LEU A 187 -6.72 4.91 7.47
CA LEU A 187 -6.88 4.47 6.09
C LEU A 187 -7.95 3.38 6.03
N GLN A 188 -8.84 3.46 5.05
CA GLN A 188 -9.80 2.41 4.73
C GLN A 188 -9.85 2.22 3.22
N ILE A 189 -9.66 0.99 2.78
CA ILE A 189 -9.70 0.60 1.37
C ILE A 189 -10.66 -0.58 1.27
N GLY A 190 -11.75 -0.48 0.51
CA GLY A 190 -12.67 -1.62 0.39
C GLY A 190 -13.70 -1.48 -0.70
N PHE A 191 -14.31 -2.62 -1.06
CA PHE A 191 -15.38 -2.64 -2.04
C PHE A 191 -16.63 -1.91 -1.50
N SER A 192 -17.06 -0.92 -2.26
CA SER A 192 -18.38 -0.29 -2.13
C SER A 192 -19.44 -1.03 -2.94
N ASP A 193 -19.02 -1.66 -4.04
CA ASP A 193 -19.83 -2.53 -4.90
C ASP A 193 -18.96 -3.69 -5.39
N LEU A 194 -19.54 -4.89 -5.46
CA LEU A 194 -18.83 -6.10 -5.85
C LEU A 194 -19.77 -7.11 -6.52
N THR A 195 -19.40 -7.50 -7.72
CA THR A 195 -20.02 -8.58 -8.49
C THR A 195 -19.02 -9.70 -8.69
N LEU A 196 -19.38 -10.93 -8.29
CA LEU A 196 -18.59 -12.13 -8.57
C LEU A 196 -19.08 -12.80 -9.85
N GLY A 197 -18.16 -13.40 -10.60
CA GLY A 197 -18.46 -14.12 -11.83
C GLY A 197 -17.54 -13.72 -12.97
N ALA A 198 -17.74 -14.38 -14.12
CA ALA A 198 -16.94 -14.15 -15.31
C ALA A 198 -17.02 -12.68 -15.76
N GLN A 199 -15.87 -12.12 -16.11
CA GLN A 199 -15.73 -10.79 -16.68
C GLN A 199 -15.56 -10.89 -18.20
N ASP A 200 -15.85 -9.80 -18.93
CA ASP A 200 -15.58 -9.73 -20.36
C ASP A 200 -14.07 -9.82 -20.60
N PRO A 201 -13.56 -10.84 -21.34
CA PRO A 201 -12.13 -10.97 -21.62
C PRO A 201 -11.51 -9.73 -22.27
N ALA A 202 -12.30 -8.93 -23.01
CA ALA A 202 -11.82 -7.70 -23.64
C ALA A 202 -11.33 -6.65 -22.63
N LEU A 203 -11.73 -6.73 -21.35
CA LEU A 203 -11.28 -5.81 -20.30
C LEU A 203 -9.78 -5.92 -20.02
N PHE A 204 -9.23 -7.12 -20.19
CA PHE A 204 -7.85 -7.47 -19.83
C PHE A 204 -6.88 -7.32 -21.00
N HIS A 205 -7.37 -7.00 -22.19
CA HIS A 205 -6.53 -6.72 -23.34
C HIS A 205 -6.26 -5.22 -23.46
N PHE A 206 -4.99 -4.83 -23.45
CA PHE A 206 -4.59 -3.46 -23.72
C PHE A 206 -3.95 -3.32 -25.10
N THR A 207 -4.50 -2.43 -25.92
CA THR A 207 -3.83 -1.95 -27.13
C THR A 207 -3.66 -0.43 -26.99
N PRO A 208 -2.41 0.08 -26.94
CA PRO A 208 -2.18 1.52 -26.86
C PRO A 208 -2.93 2.28 -27.95
N PRO A 209 -3.74 3.30 -27.61
CA PRO A 209 -4.40 4.14 -28.61
C PRO A 209 -3.42 4.79 -29.59
N ALA A 210 -3.90 5.13 -30.79
CA ALA A 210 -3.09 5.82 -31.79
C ALA A 210 -2.45 7.11 -31.24
N GLY A 211 -1.14 7.27 -31.43
CA GLY A 211 -0.38 8.43 -30.97
C GLY A 211 0.06 8.38 -29.50
N VAL A 212 -0.20 7.29 -28.77
CA VAL A 212 0.30 7.08 -27.40
C VAL A 212 1.78 6.72 -27.42
N ARG A 213 2.56 7.39 -26.57
CA ARG A 213 3.97 7.04 -26.35
C ARG A 213 4.05 5.81 -25.44
N VAL A 214 4.62 4.72 -25.94
CA VAL A 214 4.87 3.51 -25.13
C VAL A 214 6.30 3.54 -24.63
N GLU A 215 6.46 3.52 -23.31
CA GLU A 215 7.73 3.40 -22.62
C GLU A 215 7.88 1.99 -22.08
N ARG A 216 8.98 1.33 -22.40
CA ARG A 216 9.37 0.08 -21.76
C ARG A 216 10.62 0.38 -20.96
N PRO A 217 10.51 0.52 -19.63
CA PRO A 217 11.71 0.59 -18.81
C PRO A 217 12.46 -0.71 -19.04
N GLU A 218 13.71 -0.62 -19.50
CA GLU A 218 14.55 -1.81 -19.56
C GLU A 218 14.68 -2.38 -18.15
N SER A 219 14.75 -3.70 -18.06
CA SER A 219 15.22 -4.40 -16.88
C SER A 219 16.67 -3.97 -16.65
N SER A 220 16.89 -2.80 -16.07
CA SER A 220 18.18 -2.51 -15.51
C SER A 220 18.36 -3.55 -14.42
N LYS A 221 19.19 -4.57 -14.71
CA LYS A 221 19.90 -5.29 -13.65
C LYS A 221 20.32 -4.22 -12.63
N PRO A 222 20.07 -4.42 -11.33
CA PRO A 222 20.46 -3.44 -10.35
C PRO A 222 21.91 -3.04 -10.65
N PRO A 223 22.24 -1.73 -10.74
CA PRO A 223 23.63 -1.33 -10.82
C PRO A 223 24.34 -2.09 -9.71
N GLY A 224 25.37 -2.85 -10.10
CA GLY A 224 25.89 -3.97 -9.31
C GLY A 224 25.96 -3.64 -7.83
N GLN A 225 25.19 -4.38 -7.02
CA GLN A 225 25.43 -4.65 -5.61
C GLN A 225 26.25 -3.60 -4.85
N HIS A 226 25.76 -2.34 -4.78
CA HIS A 226 26.24 -1.31 -3.87
C HIS A 226 25.09 -0.57 -3.14
N ASP A 227 23.81 -0.88 -3.39
CA ASP A 227 22.66 -0.24 -2.71
C ASP A 227 22.25 -0.93 -1.40
N GLY A 228 22.64 -2.19 -1.20
CA GLY A 228 22.31 -2.95 0.02
C GLY A 228 23.01 -2.43 1.29
N ASP A 229 24.00 -1.55 1.15
CA ASP A 229 24.74 -0.95 2.27
C ASP A 229 24.11 0.37 2.75
N MET A 230 23.17 0.97 1.97
CA MET A 230 22.59 2.27 2.28
C MET A 230 21.19 2.22 2.88
N ILE A 231 20.51 1.06 2.91
CA ILE A 231 19.21 0.91 3.56
C ILE A 231 19.26 -0.33 4.46
N HIS A 232 18.99 -0.14 5.75
CA HIS A 232 18.89 -1.24 6.71
C HIS A 232 17.69 -1.03 7.63
N THR A 233 17.20 -2.12 8.22
CA THR A 233 16.09 -2.09 9.17
C THR A 233 16.61 -2.29 10.59
N GLN A 234 16.02 -1.59 11.54
CA GLN A 234 16.27 -1.76 12.96
C GLN A 234 14.94 -1.95 13.71
N GLY A 235 14.89 -2.91 14.63
CA GLY A 235 13.66 -3.30 15.32
C GLY A 235 12.93 -4.42 14.59
N ASP A 236 11.86 -4.92 15.19
CA ASP A 236 11.13 -6.11 14.77
C ASP A 236 9.63 -5.81 14.67
N GLY A 237 8.94 -6.46 13.73
CA GLY A 237 7.49 -6.35 13.62
C GLY A 237 6.98 -4.92 13.37
N TRP A 238 6.14 -4.43 14.27
CA TRP A 238 5.46 -3.12 14.15
C TRP A 238 6.32 -1.95 14.62
N ASP A 239 7.44 -2.22 15.30
CA ASP A 239 8.39 -1.19 15.75
C ASP A 239 9.60 -1.00 14.82
N THR A 240 9.61 -1.72 13.69
CA THR A 240 10.67 -1.63 12.69
C THR A 240 10.81 -0.22 12.13
N VAL A 241 12.05 0.27 12.17
CA VAL A 241 12.51 1.51 11.54
C VAL A 241 13.34 1.15 10.32
N VAL A 242 13.02 1.76 9.19
CA VAL A 242 13.86 1.76 8.00
C VAL A 242 14.82 2.93 8.12
N LEU A 243 16.11 2.64 8.11
CA LEU A 243 17.21 3.59 8.10
C LEU A 243 17.85 3.60 6.73
N GLY A 244 18.22 4.77 6.24
CA GLY A 244 19.06 4.85 5.06
C GLY A 244 19.74 6.17 4.83
N GLN A 245 20.47 6.26 3.72
CA GLN A 245 21.23 7.45 3.35
C GLN A 245 20.75 7.97 2.00
N LEU A 246 20.42 9.26 1.92
CA LEU A 246 20.12 9.89 0.64
C LEU A 246 21.38 9.99 -0.22
N PRO A 247 21.28 9.75 -1.53
CA PRO A 247 22.39 9.98 -2.44
C PRO A 247 22.79 11.47 -2.43
N PRO A 248 24.07 11.77 -2.72
CA PRO A 248 24.55 13.14 -2.77
C PRO A 248 23.73 13.98 -3.76
N ARG A 249 23.40 15.20 -3.32
CA ARG A 249 22.49 16.11 -4.04
C ARG A 249 23.02 16.40 -5.44
N GLN A 250 22.25 16.03 -6.46
CA GLN A 250 22.58 16.34 -7.85
C GLN A 250 21.99 17.72 -8.24
N PRO A 251 22.81 18.70 -8.64
CA PRO A 251 22.32 20.00 -9.08
C PRO A 251 21.38 19.86 -10.29
N GLY A 252 20.16 20.43 -10.20
CA GLY A 252 19.17 20.41 -11.29
C GLY A 252 18.18 19.24 -11.27
N ALA A 253 18.19 18.40 -10.24
CA ALA A 253 17.16 17.37 -10.07
C ALA A 253 15.76 18.01 -9.96
N ARG A 254 14.82 17.59 -10.81
CA ARG A 254 13.44 18.11 -10.86
C ARG A 254 12.65 17.84 -9.57
N ASN A 255 13.01 16.77 -8.85
CA ASN A 255 12.42 16.35 -7.58
C ASN A 255 13.53 16.22 -6.54
N ASP A 256 13.64 17.21 -5.65
CA ASP A 256 14.62 17.23 -4.57
C ASP A 256 13.94 16.82 -3.24
N PRO A 257 14.19 15.59 -2.74
CA PRO A 257 13.52 15.07 -1.54
C PRO A 257 13.89 15.85 -0.27
N VAL A 258 15.11 16.41 -0.21
CA VAL A 258 15.57 17.23 0.93
C VAL A 258 14.80 18.54 0.97
N ALA A 259 14.71 19.24 -0.16
CA ALA A 259 13.96 20.50 -0.25
C ALA A 259 12.46 20.30 0.05
N LEU A 260 11.91 19.14 -0.34
CA LEU A 260 10.54 18.78 -0.02
C LEU A 260 10.32 18.63 1.48
N ILE A 261 11.14 17.81 2.14
CA ILE A 261 11.04 17.57 3.59
C ILE A 261 11.28 18.86 4.37
N GLN A 262 12.23 19.71 3.96
CA GLN A 262 12.45 21.03 4.58
C GLN A 262 11.22 21.95 4.54
N ARG A 263 10.33 21.76 3.56
CA ARG A 263 9.11 22.57 3.40
C ARG A 263 7.93 22.05 4.21
N ILE A 264 7.82 20.72 4.36
CA ILE A 264 6.67 20.08 5.01
C ILE A 264 6.96 19.61 6.44
N GLY A 265 8.23 19.43 6.77
CA GLY A 265 8.70 18.94 8.05
C GLY A 265 9.02 20.07 9.02
N HIS A 266 8.97 19.75 10.29
CA HIS A 266 9.33 20.67 11.37
C HIS A 266 10.81 20.47 11.73
N PRO A 267 11.59 21.53 11.98
CA PRO A 267 12.96 21.40 12.48
C PRO A 267 12.97 20.61 13.80
N THR A 268 13.91 19.68 13.93
CA THR A 268 14.12 18.88 15.13
C THR A 268 15.61 18.67 15.38
N SER A 269 15.97 18.26 16.59
CA SER A 269 17.35 17.97 16.99
C SER A 269 17.40 16.88 18.06
N GLY A 270 18.44 16.07 18.02
CA GLY A 270 18.70 15.01 19.00
C GLY A 270 20.20 14.69 19.11
N ALA A 271 20.52 13.58 19.78
CA ALA A 271 21.91 13.11 19.91
C ALA A 271 22.58 12.84 18.55
N TRP A 272 21.78 12.53 17.53
CA TRP A 272 22.19 12.30 16.16
C TRP A 272 22.44 13.58 15.35
N GLY A 273 22.17 14.78 15.91
CA GLY A 273 22.38 16.06 15.27
C GLY A 273 21.08 16.85 15.03
N GLN A 274 21.01 17.58 13.92
CA GLN A 274 19.86 18.41 13.53
C GLN A 274 19.21 17.85 12.27
N GLY A 275 17.92 18.10 12.08
CA GLY A 275 17.19 17.66 10.90
C GLY A 275 15.76 18.17 10.87
N TRP A 276 14.92 17.46 10.11
CA TRP A 276 13.50 17.74 9.95
C TRP A 276 12.69 16.48 10.19
N VAL A 277 11.57 16.63 10.88
CA VAL A 277 10.61 15.55 11.13
C VAL A 277 9.31 15.82 10.38
N VAL A 278 8.79 14.79 9.72
CA VAL A 278 7.45 14.75 9.15
C VAL A 278 6.69 13.67 9.89
N GLN A 279 5.60 14.04 10.56
CA GLN A 279 4.74 13.10 11.27
C GLN A 279 3.36 13.06 10.62
N THR A 280 2.82 11.85 10.52
CA THR A 280 1.51 11.54 9.94
C THR A 280 0.69 10.78 10.99
N ALA A 281 -0.56 10.44 10.68
CA ALA A 281 -1.38 9.65 11.60
C ALA A 281 -0.79 8.24 11.85
N VAL A 282 -0.08 7.67 10.87
CA VAL A 282 0.38 6.27 10.89
C VAL A 282 1.88 6.09 11.03
N GLY A 283 2.67 7.15 10.86
CA GLY A 283 4.11 7.02 10.76
C GLY A 283 4.85 8.35 10.87
N THR A 284 6.14 8.22 11.15
CA THR A 284 7.08 9.33 11.30
C THR A 284 8.25 9.12 10.36
N VAL A 285 8.76 10.22 9.79
CA VAL A 285 9.98 10.27 9.00
C VAL A 285 10.88 11.36 9.56
N VAL A 286 12.15 11.06 9.79
CA VAL A 286 13.20 12.02 10.16
C VAL A 286 14.24 12.04 9.05
N LEU A 287 14.57 13.23 8.55
CA LEU A 287 15.70 13.49 7.67
C LEU A 287 16.71 14.34 8.43
N THR A 288 17.92 13.81 8.63
CA THR A 288 19.01 14.54 9.26
C THR A 288 19.69 15.50 8.26
N SER A 289 20.36 16.52 8.78
CA SER A 289 21.12 17.48 7.95
C SER A 289 22.32 16.85 7.24
N ASP A 290 22.82 15.71 7.72
CA ASP A 290 23.88 14.92 7.07
C ASP A 290 23.35 13.90 6.03
N GLY A 291 22.03 13.88 5.79
CA GLY A 291 21.40 13.10 4.71
C GLY A 291 20.93 11.70 5.11
N ARG A 292 21.05 11.31 6.38
CA ARG A 292 20.44 10.08 6.90
C ARG A 292 18.92 10.25 6.99
N VAL A 293 18.20 9.18 6.71
CA VAL A 293 16.74 9.10 6.79
C VAL A 293 16.37 7.97 7.73
N ALA A 294 15.41 8.22 8.61
CA ALA A 294 14.74 7.19 9.39
C ALA A 294 13.25 7.30 9.15
N ALA A 295 12.57 6.18 8.94
CA ALA A 295 11.13 6.12 8.71
C ALA A 295 10.53 4.89 9.38
N GLY A 296 9.35 5.03 9.97
CA GLY A 296 8.64 3.89 10.55
C GLY A 296 7.23 4.25 10.99
N ALA A 297 6.41 3.23 11.23
CA ALA A 297 5.07 3.39 11.79
C ALA A 297 5.10 3.62 13.31
N VAL A 298 6.06 4.41 13.77
CA VAL A 298 6.44 4.53 15.19
C VAL A 298 6.56 6.01 15.59
N PRO A 299 6.46 6.33 16.90
CA PRO A 299 6.69 7.69 17.39
C PRO A 299 8.11 8.18 17.09
N GLN A 300 8.30 9.50 16.98
CA GLN A 300 9.61 10.10 16.70
C GLN A 300 10.72 9.60 17.65
N GLN A 301 10.41 9.37 18.92
CA GLN A 301 11.40 8.88 19.90
C GLN A 301 12.09 7.59 19.45
N VAL A 302 11.36 6.68 18.80
CA VAL A 302 11.94 5.40 18.32
C VAL A 302 12.92 5.65 17.17
N LEU A 303 12.62 6.61 16.29
CA LEU A 303 13.54 7.04 15.22
C LEU A 303 14.76 7.74 15.79
N ASP A 304 14.59 8.59 16.81
CA ASP A 304 15.68 9.30 17.46
C ASP A 304 16.66 8.32 18.12
N GLU A 305 16.15 7.26 18.77
CA GLU A 305 16.95 6.18 19.34
C GLU A 305 17.67 5.34 18.27
N ALA A 306 17.03 5.13 17.11
CA ALA A 306 17.62 4.40 16.00
C ALA A 306 18.76 5.20 15.34
N LEU A 307 18.56 6.50 15.10
CA LEU A 307 19.55 7.40 14.48
C LEU A 307 20.76 7.72 15.38
N ALA A 308 20.63 7.55 16.69
CA ALA A 308 21.67 7.85 17.67
C ALA A 308 22.66 6.69 17.90
N ARG A 309 22.41 5.51 17.32
CA ARG A 309 23.32 4.36 17.36
C ARG A 309 24.32 4.41 16.22
#